data_AF-A0A6A7AU28-F1
#
_entry.id   AF-A0A6A7AU28-F1
#
_cell.length_a   1.000
_cell.length_b   1.000
_cell.length_c   1.000
_cell.angle_alpha   90.00
_cell.angle_beta   90.00
_cell.angle_gamma   90.00
#
_symmetry.space_group_name_H-M   'P 1'
#
loop_
_entity.id
_entity.type
_entity.pdbx_description
1 polymer ?
#
loop_
_entity_poly.entity_id
_entity_poly.type
_entity_poly.pdbx_seq_one_letter_code
_entity_poly.pdbx_strand_id
1 'polypeptide(L)'
;MKTTFIVASLFATAFSAPTLSPAARRQAGGNLQTFTAALGGIAATAVTNSGNANRPFQVKGDTFVNLGAALARSCDQQFNACANAANGGDATLSVSACSAQQGMYNIIMSHRYGD
;
A
#
# COMPACT_ATOMS: atom_id res chain seq x y z
N MET A 1 -16.19 26.74 -68.61
CA MET A 1 -16.17 25.28 -68.38
C MET A 1 -15.42 25.07 -67.08
N LYS A 2 -16.08 24.49 -66.07
CA LYS A 2 -15.56 24.30 -64.70
C LYS A 2 -14.61 23.11 -64.71
N THR A 3 -13.34 23.33 -64.35
CA THR A 3 -12.35 22.25 -64.19
C THR A 3 -12.01 22.10 -62.72
N THR A 4 -12.46 20.98 -62.19
CA THR A 4 -12.28 20.48 -60.82
C THR A 4 -10.87 19.94 -60.63
N PHE A 5 -10.21 20.25 -59.52
CA PHE A 5 -9.18 19.37 -58.93
C PHE A 5 -9.27 19.48 -57.41
N ILE A 6 -9.88 18.46 -56.78
CA ILE A 6 -9.89 18.25 -55.34
C ILE A 6 -8.64 17.42 -55.03
N VAL A 7 -7.64 18.03 -54.41
CA VAL A 7 -6.49 17.32 -53.85
C VAL A 7 -6.91 16.79 -52.49
N ALA A 8 -7.23 15.50 -52.42
CA ALA A 8 -7.50 14.80 -51.18
C ALA A 8 -6.17 14.46 -50.49
N SER A 9 -5.74 15.31 -49.55
CA SER A 9 -4.58 15.06 -48.69
C SER A 9 -4.93 13.99 -47.65
N LEU A 10 -4.47 12.76 -47.89
CA LEU A 10 -4.54 11.67 -46.91
C LEU A 10 -3.44 11.88 -45.85
N PHE A 11 -3.74 12.62 -44.79
CA PHE A 11 -2.95 12.58 -43.56
C PHE A 11 -3.29 11.30 -42.78
N ALA A 12 -2.48 10.26 -42.96
CA ALA A 12 -2.50 9.09 -42.09
C ALA A 12 -1.83 9.46 -40.75
N THR A 13 -2.63 9.85 -39.75
CA THR A 13 -2.15 9.97 -38.37
C THR A 13 -1.96 8.56 -37.81
N ALA A 14 -0.70 8.13 -37.72
CA ALA A 14 -0.34 6.95 -36.96
C ALA A 14 -0.70 7.19 -35.48
N PHE A 15 -1.77 6.54 -35.01
CA PHE A 15 -2.01 6.40 -33.58
C PHE A 15 -0.90 5.52 -33.00
N SER A 16 0.12 6.15 -32.42
CA SER A 16 1.01 5.46 -31.49
C SER A 16 0.15 5.01 -30.32
N ALA A 17 -0.22 3.73 -30.31
CA ALA A 17 -0.83 3.12 -29.14
C ALA A 17 0.13 3.32 -27.96
N PRO A 18 -0.33 3.76 -26.78
CA PRO A 18 0.50 3.69 -25.60
C PRO A 18 0.83 2.22 -25.40
N THR A 19 2.11 1.87 -25.55
CA THR A 19 2.62 0.61 -25.03
C THR A 19 2.32 0.66 -23.54
N LEU A 20 1.26 -0.04 -23.13
CA LEU A 20 1.01 -0.32 -21.73
C LEU A 20 2.23 -1.11 -21.27
N SER A 21 3.19 -0.39 -20.67
CA SER A 21 4.27 -1.00 -19.93
C SER A 21 3.63 -2.01 -18.99
N PRO A 22 3.91 -3.32 -19.09
CA PRO A 22 3.61 -4.23 -18.00
C PRO A 22 4.68 -4.01 -16.91
N ALA A 23 4.80 -2.76 -16.47
CA ALA A 23 5.29 -2.41 -15.16
C ALA A 23 4.07 -2.22 -14.23
N ALA A 24 3.02 -3.03 -14.43
CA ALA A 24 2.35 -3.64 -13.29
C ALA A 24 3.43 -4.42 -12.55
N ARG A 25 4.19 -3.70 -11.73
CA ARG A 25 5.13 -4.25 -10.76
C ARG A 25 4.34 -5.34 -10.07
N ARG A 26 4.77 -6.57 -10.30
CA ARG A 26 4.13 -7.76 -9.80
C ARG A 26 3.90 -7.58 -8.30
N GLN A 27 2.67 -7.26 -7.91
CA GLN A 27 2.16 -7.43 -6.55
C GLN A 27 2.02 -8.93 -6.22
N ALA A 28 2.80 -9.80 -6.87
CA ALA A 28 2.77 -11.26 -6.79
C ALA A 28 3.75 -11.79 -5.72
N GLY A 29 4.03 -10.96 -4.72
CA GLY A 29 4.52 -11.30 -3.39
C GLY A 29 3.91 -10.32 -2.36
N GLY A 30 2.69 -9.87 -2.67
CA GLY A 30 2.05 -8.65 -2.20
C GLY A 30 1.84 -8.55 -0.70
N ASN A 31 1.65 -7.31 -0.25
CA ASN A 31 1.36 -6.98 1.13
C ASN A 31 0.26 -7.90 1.69
N LEU A 32 0.57 -8.65 2.74
CA LEU A 32 -0.29 -9.65 3.37
C LEU A 32 -1.29 -9.03 4.37
N GLN A 33 -1.27 -7.70 4.49
CA GLN A 33 -2.18 -6.96 5.36
C GLN A 33 -3.58 -6.84 4.75
N THR A 34 -4.59 -7.00 5.60
CA THR A 34 -5.99 -6.77 5.24
C THR A 34 -6.53 -5.42 5.74
N PHE A 35 -5.77 -4.73 6.58
CA PHE A 35 -6.12 -3.41 7.09
C PHE A 35 -5.36 -2.33 6.31
N THR A 36 -6.07 -1.26 5.94
CA THR A 36 -5.55 -0.20 5.06
C THR A 36 -5.78 1.21 5.59
N ALA A 37 -6.42 1.36 6.76
CA ALA A 37 -6.64 2.67 7.35
C ALA A 37 -5.28 3.36 7.63
N ALA A 38 -5.24 4.68 7.46
CA ALA A 38 -4.02 5.47 7.56
C ALA A 38 -4.35 6.85 8.11
N LEU A 39 -4.57 6.94 9.43
CA LEU A 39 -4.79 8.21 10.12
C LEU A 39 -3.59 9.14 9.85
N GLY A 40 -3.87 10.39 9.45
CA GLY A 40 -2.83 11.34 9.05
C GLY A 40 -2.06 10.96 7.77
N GLY A 41 -2.59 10.06 6.95
CA GLY A 41 -1.89 9.54 5.77
C GLY A 41 -0.73 8.59 6.10
N ILE A 42 -0.58 8.21 7.37
CA ILE A 42 0.50 7.32 7.83
C ILE A 42 0.03 5.90 7.64
N ALA A 43 0.50 5.25 6.58
CA ALA A 43 0.18 3.87 6.27
C ALA A 43 0.97 2.88 7.15
N ALA A 44 0.39 1.70 7.35
CA ALA A 44 1.07 0.60 8.02
C ALA A 44 2.22 0.06 7.16
N THR A 45 3.27 -0.44 7.80
CA THR A 45 4.40 -1.03 7.10
C THR A 45 3.98 -2.35 6.45
N ALA A 46 4.23 -2.52 5.16
CA ALA A 46 3.84 -3.73 4.45
C ALA A 46 4.41 -5.00 5.12
N VAL A 47 3.55 -6.02 5.26
CA VAL A 47 3.97 -7.38 5.59
C VAL A 47 4.18 -8.13 4.29
N THR A 48 5.39 -8.58 4.00
CA THR A 48 5.69 -9.29 2.73
C THR A 48 6.31 -10.65 2.99
N ASN A 49 6.42 -11.46 1.93
CA ASN A 49 7.21 -12.69 2.00
C ASN A 49 8.70 -12.33 2.17
N SER A 50 9.38 -12.96 3.13
CA SER A 50 10.80 -12.74 3.42
C SER A 50 11.76 -13.51 2.51
N GLY A 51 11.26 -14.51 1.78
CA GLY A 51 12.06 -15.50 1.06
C GLY A 51 12.67 -16.59 1.95
N ASN A 52 12.49 -16.54 3.28
CA ASN A 52 12.99 -17.53 4.23
C ASN A 52 11.86 -18.45 4.69
N ALA A 53 11.92 -19.74 4.33
CA ALA A 53 10.91 -20.73 4.69
C ALA A 53 10.70 -20.89 6.22
N ASN A 54 11.73 -20.66 7.04
CA ASN A 54 11.62 -20.78 8.51
C ASN A 54 10.99 -19.53 9.16
N ARG A 55 11.06 -18.37 8.49
CA ARG A 55 10.51 -17.09 8.98
C ARG A 55 9.88 -16.34 7.80
N PRO A 56 8.76 -16.84 7.24
CA PRO A 56 8.28 -16.47 5.91
C PRO A 56 7.74 -15.05 5.81
N PHE A 57 7.47 -14.38 6.93
CA PHE A 57 6.89 -13.03 6.94
C PHE A 57 7.96 -12.00 7.28
N GLN A 58 7.94 -10.82 6.65
CA GLN A 58 8.81 -9.71 7.04
C GLN A 58 8.07 -8.37 7.16
N VAL A 59 8.61 -7.51 8.01
CA VAL A 59 8.18 -6.11 8.22
C VAL A 59 9.43 -5.26 8.41
N LYS A 60 9.75 -4.36 7.47
CA LYS A 60 10.93 -3.46 7.54
C LYS A 60 12.25 -4.17 7.93
N GLY A 61 12.45 -5.40 7.45
CA GLY A 61 13.66 -6.19 7.72
C GLY A 61 13.56 -7.13 8.93
N ASP A 62 12.60 -6.92 9.83
CA ASP A 62 12.26 -7.90 10.87
C ASP A 62 11.54 -9.08 10.21
N THR A 63 11.88 -10.34 10.57
CA THR A 63 11.20 -11.54 10.04
C THR A 63 10.43 -12.30 11.12
N PHE A 64 9.37 -13.01 10.75
CA PHE A 64 8.46 -13.66 11.69
C PHE A 64 8.07 -15.04 11.20
N VAL A 65 7.90 -15.96 12.16
CA VAL A 65 7.34 -17.29 11.89
C VAL A 65 5.83 -17.19 11.67
N ASN A 66 5.15 -16.37 12.47
CA ASN A 66 3.69 -16.25 12.49
C ASN A 66 3.21 -14.96 11.82
N LEU A 67 2.19 -15.05 10.95
CA LEU A 67 1.63 -13.89 10.26
C LEU A 67 1.02 -12.88 11.25
N GLY A 68 0.30 -13.35 12.28
CA GLY A 68 -0.27 -12.47 13.30
C GLY A 68 0.79 -11.61 14.01
N ALA A 69 1.96 -12.16 14.32
CA ALA A 69 3.07 -11.42 14.92
C ALA A 69 3.65 -10.36 13.97
N ALA A 70 3.79 -10.68 12.68
CA ALA A 70 4.21 -9.71 11.67
C ALA A 70 3.18 -8.57 11.52
N LEU A 71 1.89 -8.91 11.51
CA LEU A 71 0.82 -7.93 11.43
C LEU A 71 0.78 -7.01 12.65
N ALA A 72 0.92 -7.55 13.87
CA ALA A 72 1.02 -6.77 15.11
C ALA A 72 2.22 -5.80 15.06
N ARG A 73 3.40 -6.30 14.64
CA ARG A 73 4.59 -5.46 14.45
C ARG A 73 4.33 -4.27 13.53
N SER A 74 3.59 -4.50 12.43
CA SER A 74 3.24 -3.42 11.53
C SER A 74 2.27 -2.41 12.15
N CYS A 75 1.29 -2.86 12.93
CA CYS A 75 0.37 -1.98 13.64
C CYS A 75 1.15 -1.05 14.59
N ASP A 76 2.09 -1.62 15.36
CA ASP A 76 2.94 -0.86 16.29
C ASP A 76 3.80 0.17 15.56
N GLN A 77 4.33 -0.17 14.38
CA GLN A 77 5.09 0.77 13.55
C GLN A 77 4.22 1.93 13.05
N GLN A 78 2.96 1.66 12.67
CA GLN A 78 2.02 2.70 12.26
C GLN A 78 1.66 3.62 13.43
N PHE A 79 1.36 3.04 14.61
CA PHE A 79 1.06 3.79 15.81
C PHE A 79 2.23 4.69 16.21
N ASN A 80 3.45 4.16 16.27
CA ASN A 80 4.62 4.95 16.63
C ASN A 80 4.84 6.11 15.63
N ALA A 81 4.67 5.88 14.34
CA ALA A 81 4.74 6.95 13.33
C ALA A 81 3.65 8.01 13.53
N CYS A 82 2.41 7.59 13.80
CA CYS A 82 1.29 8.47 14.10
C CYS A 82 1.50 9.28 15.38
N ALA A 83 1.91 8.62 16.46
CA ALA A 83 2.19 9.26 17.74
C ALA A 83 3.38 10.23 17.64
N ASN A 84 4.41 9.88 16.86
CA ASN A 84 5.53 10.78 16.60
C ASN A 84 5.10 12.01 15.80
N ALA A 85 4.19 11.87 14.83
CA ALA A 85 3.66 13.02 14.10
C ALA A 85 2.81 13.93 15.00
N ALA A 86 1.91 13.35 15.81
CA ALA A 86 1.11 14.09 16.78
C ALA A 86 1.99 14.83 17.80
N ASN A 87 2.97 14.16 18.39
CA ASN A 87 3.91 14.76 19.33
C ASN A 87 4.90 15.73 18.65
N GLY A 88 5.11 15.58 17.34
CA GLY A 88 5.96 16.44 16.51
C GLY A 88 5.29 17.75 16.09
N GLY A 89 4.03 17.99 16.49
CA GLY A 89 3.32 19.24 16.24
C GLY A 89 2.27 19.18 15.12
N ASP A 90 1.96 18.00 14.58
CA ASP A 90 0.80 17.85 13.70
C ASP A 90 -0.50 17.99 14.50
N ALA A 91 -1.09 19.19 14.47
CA ALA A 91 -2.33 19.53 15.18
C ALA A 91 -3.57 18.79 14.66
N THR A 92 -3.47 18.10 13.51
CA THR A 92 -4.58 17.27 12.99
C THR A 92 -4.60 15.87 13.60
N LEU A 93 -3.56 15.51 14.34
CA LEU A 93 -3.39 14.21 14.98
C LEU A 93 -3.37 14.30 16.50
N SER A 94 -3.82 13.24 17.15
CA SER A 94 -3.66 13.05 18.58
C SER A 94 -3.18 11.63 18.87
N VAL A 95 -2.35 11.47 19.89
CA VAL A 95 -1.89 10.14 20.33
C VAL A 95 -3.08 9.24 20.71
N SER A 96 -4.17 9.82 21.23
CA SER A 96 -5.39 9.08 21.53
C SER A 96 -6.08 8.55 20.26
N ALA A 97 -6.13 9.33 19.18
CA ALA A 97 -6.66 8.86 17.90
C ALA A 97 -5.76 7.79 17.26
N CYS A 98 -4.43 7.94 17.38
CA CYS A 98 -3.48 6.90 16.96
C CYS A 98 -3.72 5.58 17.71
N SER A 99 -3.91 5.66 19.03
CA SER A 99 -4.19 4.49 19.88
C SER A 99 -5.53 3.85 19.53
N ALA A 100 -6.57 4.64 19.27
CA ALA A 100 -7.86 4.13 18.82
C ALA A 100 -7.74 3.35 17.49
N GLN A 101 -6.94 3.86 16.55
CA GLN A 101 -6.66 3.16 15.30
C GLN A 101 -5.93 1.82 15.55
N GLN A 102 -4.92 1.80 16.43
CA GLN A 102 -4.24 0.56 16.82
C GLN A 102 -5.20 -0.45 17.47
N GLY A 103 -6.07 0.01 18.37
CA GLY A 103 -7.07 -0.82 19.03
C GLY A 103 -8.04 -1.47 18.04
N MET A 104 -8.50 -0.72 17.04
CA MET A 104 -9.34 -1.24 15.96
C MET A 104 -8.63 -2.39 15.21
N TYR A 105 -7.33 -2.26 14.92
CA TYR A 105 -6.60 -3.36 14.28
C TYR A 105 -6.43 -4.56 15.18
N ASN A 106 -6.16 -4.36 16.48
CA ASN A 106 -6.03 -5.47 17.40
C ASN A 106 -7.32 -6.31 17.47
N ILE A 107 -8.48 -5.66 17.41
CA ILE A 107 -9.79 -6.35 17.29
C ILE A 107 -9.89 -7.10 15.96
N ILE A 108 -9.53 -6.48 14.84
CA ILE A 108 -9.56 -7.15 13.53
C ILE A 108 -8.62 -8.37 13.51
N MET A 109 -7.46 -8.27 14.16
CA MET A 109 -6.47 -9.34 14.25
C MET A 109 -6.93 -10.47 15.15
N SER A 110 -7.50 -10.18 16.32
CA SER A 110 -7.98 -11.21 17.24
C SER A 110 -9.11 -12.05 16.62
N HIS A 111 -9.99 -11.45 15.81
CA HIS A 111 -11.03 -12.20 15.11
C HIS A 111 -10.52 -13.06 13.95
N ARG A 112 -9.37 -12.74 13.34
CA ARG A 112 -8.85 -13.47 12.17
C ARG A 112 -7.70 -14.42 12.46
N TYR A 113 -6.88 -14.09 13.45
CA TYR A 113 -5.60 -14.74 13.73
C TYR A 113 -5.45 -15.06 15.23
N GLY A 114 -6.51 -14.90 16.02
CA GLY A 114 -6.57 -15.41 17.38
C GLY A 114 -6.98 -16.87 17.36
N ASP A 115 -6.04 -17.76 17.67
CA ASP A 115 -6.29 -19.12 18.13
C ASP A 115 -6.48 -19.11 19.66
#